data_AF-A0A2M7KNW1-F1
#
_entry.id   AF-A0A2M7KNW1-F1
#
_cell.length_a   1.000
_cell.length_b   1.000
_cell.length_c   1.000
_cell.angle_alpha   90.00
_cell.angle_beta   90.00
_cell.angle_gamma   90.00
#
_symmetry.space_group_name_H-M   'P 1'
#
loop_
_entity.id
_entity.type
_entity.pdbx_description
1 polymer ?
#
loop_
_entity_poly.entity_id
_entity_poly.type
_entity_poly.pdbx_seq_one_letter_code
_entity_poly.pdbx_strand_id
1 'polypeptide(L)'
;MADLTEEFKDELAKIKGQVDDHEARLAKLEAQKQKVQIGGSFMYRTGAQETANVPLSSLDWPDDRFGYHHLVLDLSADINPSLMGKVTLWDVQGAPLAATSGPLVREAYVQSQTKWGELTLGRQNYAWGSGLLVDNQLATQDGARFQTTFGRGTGFQAILADADNGAVGNSYGPAQGYVAPPEDDEYFALRLDGKLLGADVGVNWLGDGMRYEKAYSVDLGFDIWGRRVTGEWATLDQNAAGMDTDAQAFTVKA
;
A
#
# COMPACT_ATOMS: atom_id res chain seq x y z
N MET A 1 60.58 -40.25 -15.26
CA MET A 1 59.67 -39.10 -15.10
C MET A 1 58.32 -39.71 -14.80
N ALA A 2 57.90 -39.67 -13.54
CA ALA A 2 56.56 -40.13 -13.18
C ALA A 2 55.54 -39.26 -13.93
N ASP A 3 54.51 -39.92 -14.43
CA ASP A 3 53.51 -39.35 -15.30
C ASP A 3 52.73 -38.29 -14.49
N LEU A 4 52.94 -37.00 -14.79
CA LEU A 4 52.28 -35.86 -14.12
C LEU A 4 50.76 -36.05 -14.02
N THR A 5 50.20 -36.84 -14.93
CA THR A 5 48.80 -37.23 -14.98
C THR A 5 48.33 -38.09 -13.79
N GLU A 6 49.20 -38.84 -13.12
CA GLU A 6 48.87 -39.56 -11.88
C GLU A 6 48.88 -38.66 -10.64
N GLU A 7 49.83 -37.72 -10.57
CA GLU A 7 50.02 -36.83 -9.43
C GLU A 7 48.87 -35.82 -9.27
N PHE A 8 48.27 -35.39 -10.39
CA PHE A 8 47.18 -34.41 -10.42
C PHE A 8 45.78 -35.02 -10.55
N LYS A 9 45.65 -36.36 -10.55
CA LYS A 9 44.38 -37.05 -10.83
C LYS A 9 43.29 -36.72 -9.79
N ASP A 10 43.68 -36.65 -8.52
CA ASP A 10 42.78 -36.34 -7.42
C ASP A 10 42.38 -34.85 -7.41
N GLU A 11 43.30 -33.96 -7.77
CA GLU A 11 43.00 -32.53 -7.90
C GLU A 11 42.07 -32.26 -9.09
N LEU A 12 42.26 -32.94 -10.22
CA LEU A 12 41.36 -32.84 -11.38
C LEU A 12 39.96 -33.38 -11.06
N ALA A 13 39.86 -34.48 -10.30
CA ALA A 13 38.58 -35.00 -9.85
C ALA A 13 37.85 -34.01 -8.91
N LYS A 14 38.60 -33.35 -8.03
CA LYS A 14 38.08 -32.32 -7.12
C LYS A 14 37.60 -31.08 -7.88
N ILE A 15 38.38 -30.59 -8.85
CA ILE A 15 38.00 -29.46 -9.70
C ILE A 15 36.75 -29.80 -10.51
N LYS A 16 36.68 -31.00 -11.09
CA LYS A 16 35.49 -31.47 -11.81
C LYS A 16 34.25 -31.48 -10.92
N GLY A 17 34.35 -32.01 -9.70
CA GLY A 17 33.23 -32.00 -8.75
C GLY A 17 32.79 -30.58 -8.36
N GLN A 18 33.72 -29.63 -8.27
CA GLN A 18 33.39 -28.22 -8.04
C GLN A 18 32.71 -27.59 -9.26
N VAL A 19 33.17 -27.86 -10.48
CA VAL A 19 32.53 -27.37 -11.70
C VAL A 19 31.11 -27.91 -11.82
N ASP A 20 30.90 -29.21 -11.57
CA ASP A 20 29.57 -29.83 -11.64
C ASP A 20 28.60 -29.25 -10.58
N ASP A 21 29.07 -28.98 -9.34
CA ASP A 21 28.25 -28.31 -8.31
C ASP A 21 27.93 -26.87 -8.68
N HIS A 22 28.89 -26.14 -9.26
CA HIS A 22 28.69 -24.77 -9.71
C HIS A 22 27.70 -24.71 -10.89
N GLU A 23 27.77 -25.64 -11.85
CA GLU A 23 26.79 -25.76 -12.95
C GLU A 23 25.39 -26.09 -12.43
N ALA A 24 25.27 -27.01 -11.45
CA ALA A 24 23.99 -27.34 -10.83
C ALA A 24 23.37 -26.15 -10.07
N ARG A 25 24.20 -25.32 -9.42
CA ARG A 25 23.78 -24.07 -8.77
C ARG A 25 23.39 -23.01 -9.80
N LEU A 26 24.13 -22.89 -10.89
CA LEU A 26 23.81 -21.97 -11.98
C LEU A 26 22.47 -22.33 -12.64
N ALA A 27 22.25 -23.61 -12.95
CA ALA A 27 20.99 -24.09 -13.50
C ALA A 27 19.80 -23.84 -12.57
N LYS A 28 19.98 -23.95 -11.24
CA LYS A 28 18.94 -23.57 -10.26
C LYS A 28 18.67 -22.06 -10.26
N LEU A 29 19.69 -21.23 -10.38
CA LEU A 29 19.54 -19.77 -10.46
C LEU A 29 18.88 -19.34 -11.78
N GLU A 30 19.24 -19.96 -12.90
CA GLU A 30 18.61 -19.72 -14.21
C GLU A 30 17.17 -20.21 -14.28
N ALA A 31 16.83 -21.29 -13.56
CA ALA A 31 15.44 -21.73 -13.39
C ALA A 31 14.65 -20.79 -12.46
N GLN A 32 15.32 -20.07 -11.56
CA GLN A 32 14.76 -19.00 -10.72
C GLN A 32 14.75 -17.64 -11.43
N LYS A 33 14.48 -17.57 -12.74
CA LYS A 33 14.20 -16.30 -13.41
C LYS A 33 13.10 -15.57 -12.63
N GLN A 34 13.48 -14.52 -11.91
CA GLN A 34 12.56 -13.67 -11.18
C GLN A 34 11.51 -13.16 -12.16
N LYS A 35 10.26 -13.53 -11.93
CA LYS A 35 9.14 -13.09 -12.77
C LYS A 35 8.83 -11.66 -12.39
N VAL A 36 9.41 -10.72 -13.13
CA VAL A 36 9.00 -9.32 -13.05
C VAL A 36 7.65 -9.20 -13.75
N GLN A 37 6.63 -8.78 -13.01
CA GLN A 37 5.33 -8.39 -13.52
C GLN A 37 5.35 -6.88 -13.75
N ILE A 38 4.93 -6.48 -14.95
CA ILE A 38 4.79 -5.07 -15.33
C ILE A 38 3.31 -4.85 -15.61
N GLY A 39 2.70 -3.95 -14.85
CA GLY A 39 1.33 -3.50 -15.00
C GLY A 39 1.25 -1.97 -15.04
N GLY A 40 0.07 -1.43 -15.26
CA GLY A 40 -0.12 0.01 -15.22
C GLY A 40 -1.48 0.43 -15.77
N SER A 41 -1.79 1.70 -15.60
CA SER A 41 -2.99 2.30 -16.14
C SER A 41 -2.70 3.70 -16.67
N PHE A 42 -3.47 4.10 -17.67
CA PHE A 42 -3.44 5.46 -18.21
C PHE A 42 -4.86 5.99 -18.20
N MET A 43 -5.05 7.15 -17.59
CA MET A 43 -6.31 7.87 -17.57
C MET A 43 -6.09 9.26 -18.18
N TYR A 44 -6.97 9.60 -19.12
CA TYR A 44 -7.04 10.93 -19.71
C TYR A 44 -8.46 11.45 -19.55
N ARG A 45 -8.62 12.61 -18.91
CA ARG A 45 -9.94 13.20 -18.68
C ARG A 45 -10.03 14.58 -19.31
N THR A 46 -10.95 14.69 -20.25
CA THR A 46 -11.31 15.95 -20.92
C THR A 46 -12.78 16.25 -20.66
N GLY A 47 -13.12 17.52 -20.49
CA GLY A 47 -14.51 17.96 -20.39
C GLY A 47 -14.65 19.44 -20.70
N ALA A 48 -15.83 19.81 -21.20
CA ALA A 48 -16.17 21.20 -21.51
C ALA A 48 -16.62 21.89 -20.22
N GLN A 49 -15.88 22.92 -19.80
CA GLN A 49 -16.25 23.74 -18.66
C GLN A 49 -17.35 24.72 -19.08
N GLU A 50 -18.60 24.46 -18.71
CA GLU A 50 -19.54 25.56 -18.50
C GLU A 50 -19.17 26.22 -17.18
N THR A 51 -19.03 27.54 -17.21
CA THR A 51 -18.59 28.43 -16.13
C THR A 51 -19.51 28.36 -14.91
N ALA A 52 -19.40 27.30 -14.13
CA ALA A 52 -19.87 27.31 -12.76
C ALA A 52 -18.79 28.00 -11.90
N ASN A 53 -19.10 29.21 -11.41
CA ASN A 53 -18.33 29.97 -10.41
C ASN A 53 -18.29 29.22 -9.06
N VAL A 54 -17.83 27.98 -9.07
CA VAL A 54 -17.60 27.20 -7.86
C VAL A 54 -16.17 27.52 -7.41
N PRO A 55 -15.95 27.97 -6.16
CA PRO A 55 -14.61 28.16 -5.63
C PRO A 55 -13.77 26.91 -5.87
N LEU A 56 -12.57 27.06 -6.43
CA LEU A 56 -11.62 25.97 -6.68
C LEU A 56 -11.33 25.11 -5.43
N SER A 57 -11.60 25.65 -4.24
CA SER A 57 -11.49 24.99 -2.95
C SER A 57 -12.61 23.98 -2.64
N SER A 58 -13.62 23.82 -3.50
CA SER A 58 -14.69 22.82 -3.29
C SER A 58 -14.72 21.72 -4.36
N LEU A 59 -13.68 21.62 -5.19
CA LEU A 59 -13.47 20.50 -6.12
C LEU A 59 -12.31 19.63 -5.59
N ASP A 60 -12.64 18.81 -4.59
CA ASP A 60 -11.66 18.05 -3.81
C ASP A 60 -11.14 16.78 -4.50
N TRP A 61 -11.57 16.47 -5.72
CA TRP A 61 -11.22 15.20 -6.36
C TRP A 61 -10.38 15.35 -7.64
N PRO A 62 -9.44 14.43 -7.90
CA PRO A 62 -8.92 14.18 -9.24
C PRO A 62 -10.06 13.94 -10.23
N ASP A 63 -11.11 13.23 -9.80
CA ASP A 63 -12.28 12.91 -10.63
C ASP A 63 -13.13 14.12 -11.02
N ASP A 64 -13.00 15.27 -10.36
CA ASP A 64 -13.80 16.45 -10.69
C ASP A 64 -13.05 17.43 -11.59
N ARG A 65 -11.77 17.17 -11.91
CA ARG A 65 -10.89 18.11 -12.61
C ARG A 65 -10.86 17.84 -14.11
N PHE A 66 -10.94 18.92 -14.89
CA PHE A 66 -10.87 18.85 -16.36
C PHE A 66 -9.44 19.07 -16.85
N GLY A 67 -9.04 18.35 -17.92
CA GLY A 67 -7.81 18.64 -18.65
C GLY A 67 -6.52 18.11 -18.01
N TYR A 68 -6.60 17.04 -17.21
CA TYR A 68 -5.42 16.38 -16.66
C TYR A 68 -5.21 14.99 -17.28
N HIS A 69 -3.97 14.54 -17.28
CA HIS A 69 -3.62 13.15 -17.51
C HIS A 69 -3.04 12.55 -16.24
N HIS A 70 -3.31 11.27 -16.03
CA HIS A 70 -2.81 10.49 -14.91
C HIS A 70 -2.26 9.17 -15.45
N LEU A 71 -0.96 9.00 -15.32
CA LEU A 71 -0.24 7.78 -15.68
C LEU A 71 0.16 7.06 -14.39
N VAL A 72 -0.07 5.75 -14.34
CA VAL A 72 0.41 4.88 -13.28
C VAL A 72 1.15 3.70 -13.90
N LEU A 73 2.38 3.45 -13.45
CA LEU A 73 3.19 2.30 -13.83
C LEU A 73 3.46 1.47 -12.58
N ASP A 74 3.03 0.21 -12.60
CA ASP A 74 3.23 -0.76 -11.54
C ASP A 74 4.29 -1.79 -11.94
N LEU A 75 5.31 -1.93 -11.10
CA LEU A 75 6.36 -2.93 -11.23
C LEU A 75 6.34 -3.80 -9.98
N SER A 76 6.20 -5.11 -10.13
CA SER A 76 6.32 -6.05 -9.02
C SER A 76 7.15 -7.26 -9.41
N ALA A 77 7.87 -7.82 -8.44
CA ALA A 77 8.69 -9.00 -8.69
C ALA A 77 8.80 -9.87 -7.44
N ASP A 78 8.68 -11.18 -7.63
CA ASP A 78 9.06 -12.16 -6.61
C ASP A 78 10.59 -12.22 -6.55
N ILE A 79 11.17 -11.69 -5.48
CA ILE A 79 12.62 -11.71 -5.24
C ILE A 79 13.04 -13.13 -4.87
N ASN A 80 12.21 -13.80 -4.05
CA ASN A 80 12.29 -15.21 -3.70
C ASN A 80 10.89 -15.75 -3.32
N PRO A 81 10.69 -17.06 -3.05
CA PRO A 81 9.36 -17.62 -2.75
C PRO A 81 8.62 -17.02 -1.53
N SER A 82 9.32 -16.27 -0.69
CA SER A 82 8.79 -15.65 0.54
C SER A 82 8.88 -14.12 0.55
N LEU A 83 9.35 -13.50 -0.54
CA LEU A 83 9.63 -12.08 -0.61
C LEU A 83 9.28 -11.50 -1.99
N MET A 84 8.40 -10.52 -2.01
CA MET A 84 8.02 -9.73 -3.18
C MET A 84 8.43 -8.26 -2.98
N GLY A 85 8.84 -7.60 -4.05
CA GLY A 85 9.01 -6.14 -4.09
C GLY A 85 8.02 -5.50 -5.06
N LYS A 86 7.47 -4.34 -4.70
CA LYS A 86 6.59 -3.52 -5.55
C LYS A 86 7.11 -2.09 -5.62
N VAL A 87 7.05 -1.50 -6.80
CA VAL A 87 7.22 -0.07 -7.05
C VAL A 87 6.08 0.41 -7.94
N THR A 88 5.40 1.47 -7.51
CA THR A 88 4.40 2.18 -8.30
C THR A 88 4.90 3.58 -8.58
N LEU A 89 5.00 3.93 -9.86
CA LEU A 89 5.29 5.28 -10.31
C LEU A 89 4.00 5.94 -10.79
N TRP A 90 3.87 7.23 -10.55
CA TRP A 90 2.76 8.02 -11.07
C TRP A 90 3.22 9.35 -11.68
N ASP A 91 2.49 9.84 -12.67
CA ASP A 91 2.68 11.16 -13.26
C ASP A 91 1.31 11.80 -13.48
N VAL A 92 1.13 13.00 -12.96
CA VAL A 92 -0.13 13.76 -13.04
C VAL A 92 0.21 15.15 -13.59
N GLN A 93 -0.24 15.47 -14.80
CA GLN A 93 -0.05 16.83 -15.34
C GLN A 93 -1.35 17.43 -15.87
N GLY A 94 -1.38 18.76 -15.99
CA GLY A 94 -2.55 19.53 -16.41
C GLY A 94 -3.46 19.96 -15.25
N ALA A 95 -3.18 19.52 -14.03
CA ALA A 95 -3.83 20.01 -12.82
C ALA A 95 -3.01 21.18 -12.21
N PRO A 96 -3.52 22.43 -12.17
CA PRO A 96 -2.75 23.60 -11.71
C PRO A 96 -2.28 23.53 -10.25
N LEU A 97 -2.79 22.58 -9.46
CA LEU A 97 -2.44 22.38 -8.05
C LEU A 97 -1.79 21.01 -7.75
N ALA A 98 -1.64 20.14 -8.74
CA ALA A 98 -1.13 18.77 -8.57
C ALA A 98 -0.19 18.34 -9.71
N ALA A 99 0.33 19.30 -10.49
CA ALA A 99 1.24 19.01 -11.58
C ALA A 99 2.57 18.46 -11.03
N THR A 100 2.89 17.23 -11.40
CA THR A 100 4.18 16.62 -11.14
C THR A 100 5.20 17.13 -12.15
N SER A 101 6.45 17.30 -11.72
CA SER A 101 7.58 17.69 -12.59
C SER A 101 8.13 16.49 -13.39
N GLY A 102 7.35 15.42 -13.52
CA GLY A 102 7.72 14.10 -14.04
C GLY A 102 7.28 12.97 -13.10
N PRO A 103 7.56 11.69 -13.47
CA PRO A 103 7.13 10.55 -12.69
C PRO A 103 7.69 10.56 -11.26
N LEU A 104 6.82 10.36 -10.27
CA LEU A 104 7.17 10.26 -8.86
C LEU A 104 6.92 8.84 -8.34
N VAL A 105 7.63 8.46 -7.28
CA VAL A 105 7.40 7.19 -6.59
C VAL A 105 6.17 7.34 -5.70
N ARG A 106 5.10 6.63 -6.05
CA ARG A 106 3.86 6.56 -5.26
C ARG A 106 3.98 5.49 -4.19
N GLU A 107 4.21 4.24 -4.57
CA GLU A 107 4.44 3.12 -3.66
C GLU A 107 5.83 2.52 -3.90
N ALA A 108 6.48 2.05 -2.84
CA ALA A 108 7.75 1.35 -2.89
C ALA A 108 7.90 0.53 -1.61
N TYR A 109 7.65 -0.77 -1.69
CA TYR A 109 7.68 -1.65 -0.52
C TYR A 109 8.20 -3.05 -0.85
N VAL A 110 8.61 -3.74 0.21
CA VAL A 110 8.84 -5.19 0.21
C VAL A 110 7.79 -5.87 1.07
N GLN A 111 7.32 -7.03 0.62
CA GLN A 111 6.31 -7.83 1.30
C GLN A 111 6.85 -9.24 1.50
N SER A 112 6.87 -9.71 2.74
CA SER A 112 7.38 -11.03 3.08
C SER A 112 6.33 -11.90 3.74
N GLN A 113 6.20 -13.14 3.25
CA GLN A 113 5.42 -14.19 3.90
C GLN A 113 6.27 -14.86 4.97
N THR A 114 5.86 -14.70 6.23
CA THR A 114 6.51 -15.33 7.39
C THR A 114 5.63 -16.45 7.95
N LYS A 115 6.17 -17.27 8.86
CA LYS A 115 5.37 -18.29 9.56
C LYS A 115 4.25 -17.72 10.44
N TRP A 116 4.30 -16.43 10.76
CA TRP A 116 3.32 -15.77 11.62
C TRP A 116 2.26 -14.99 10.85
N GLY A 117 2.47 -14.77 9.55
CA GLY A 117 1.68 -13.85 8.75
C GLY A 117 2.56 -13.11 7.74
N GLU A 118 2.01 -12.09 7.13
CA GLU A 118 2.67 -11.30 6.12
C GLU A 118 3.13 -9.95 6.69
N LEU A 119 4.35 -9.54 6.37
CA LEU A 119 4.94 -8.26 6.76
C LEU A 119 5.22 -7.43 5.51
N THR A 120 4.66 -6.22 5.44
CA THR A 120 4.94 -5.22 4.40
C THR A 120 5.74 -4.07 5.00
N LEU A 121 6.90 -3.75 4.40
CA LEU A 121 7.77 -2.65 4.82
C LEU A 121 8.01 -1.69 3.66
N GLY A 122 7.78 -0.39 3.88
CA GLY A 122 8.02 0.68 2.93
C GLY A 122 6.77 1.53 2.66
N ARG A 123 6.82 2.27 1.56
CA ARG A 123 5.75 3.19 1.12
C ARG A 123 4.59 2.42 0.51
N GLN A 124 3.42 2.49 1.11
CA GLN A 124 2.28 1.66 0.71
C GLN A 124 0.93 2.40 0.77
N ASN A 125 0.03 2.03 -0.14
CA ASN A 125 -1.39 2.36 -0.07
C ASN A 125 -2.14 1.23 0.63
N TYR A 126 -3.07 1.58 1.50
CA TYR A 126 -4.01 0.63 2.10
C TYR A 126 -5.24 1.36 2.65
N ALA A 127 -6.33 0.61 2.80
CA ALA A 127 -7.53 1.07 3.46
C ALA A 127 -8.19 -0.11 4.18
N TRP A 128 -8.95 0.19 5.23
CA TRP A 128 -9.78 -0.78 5.93
C TRP A 128 -11.25 -0.48 5.72
N GLY A 129 -12.06 -1.53 5.59
CA GLY A 129 -13.50 -1.39 5.39
C GLY A 129 -13.81 -0.50 4.19
N SER A 130 -14.44 0.64 4.47
CA SER A 130 -14.77 1.65 3.47
C SER A 130 -13.76 2.78 3.38
N GLY A 131 -12.85 2.87 4.34
CA GLY A 131 -11.83 3.90 4.46
C GLY A 131 -12.15 5.03 5.44
N LEU A 132 -13.11 4.89 6.36
CA LEU A 132 -13.41 6.01 7.27
C LEU A 132 -12.32 6.22 8.33
N LEU A 133 -11.87 5.14 8.97
CA LEU A 133 -10.82 5.26 9.98
C LEU A 133 -9.42 5.30 9.35
N VAL A 134 -9.24 4.47 8.33
CA VAL A 134 -7.93 4.22 7.72
C VAL A 134 -8.10 4.15 6.23
N ASP A 135 -7.74 5.23 5.55
CA ASP A 135 -7.72 5.33 4.10
C ASP A 135 -6.55 6.17 3.63
N ASN A 136 -5.59 5.47 3.05
CA ASN A 136 -4.40 6.06 2.48
C ASN A 136 -4.45 6.04 0.95
N GLN A 137 -5.60 5.75 0.35
CA GLN A 137 -5.75 5.77 -1.12
C GLN A 137 -5.43 7.15 -1.70
N LEU A 138 -5.65 8.22 -0.92
CA LEU A 138 -5.30 9.60 -1.28
C LEU A 138 -3.87 9.97 -0.90
N ALA A 139 -3.28 9.36 0.13
CA ALA A 139 -1.90 9.59 0.51
C ALA A 139 -1.14 8.33 0.97
N THR A 140 -0.02 8.01 0.33
CA THR A 140 0.79 6.83 0.70
C THR A 140 1.49 7.05 2.02
N GLN A 141 1.61 5.98 2.80
CA GLN A 141 2.29 6.00 4.10
C GLN A 141 3.59 5.20 4.06
N ASP A 142 4.63 5.72 4.70
CA ASP A 142 5.91 5.05 4.86
C ASP A 142 5.87 4.24 6.17
N GLY A 143 5.80 2.91 6.10
CA GLY A 143 5.57 2.14 7.33
C GLY A 143 5.78 0.64 7.28
N ALA A 144 5.49 0.02 8.41
CA ALA A 144 5.50 -1.41 8.64
C ALA A 144 4.07 -1.90 8.92
N ARG A 145 3.54 -2.76 8.06
CA ARG A 145 2.24 -3.40 8.20
C ARG A 145 2.40 -4.89 8.40
N PHE A 146 1.74 -5.44 9.40
CA PHE A 146 1.65 -6.88 9.63
C PHE A 146 0.20 -7.33 9.47
N GLN A 147 -0.01 -8.44 8.76
CA GLN A 147 -1.31 -9.08 8.68
C GLN A 147 -1.22 -10.59 8.88
N THR A 148 -2.20 -11.16 9.57
CA THR A 148 -2.28 -12.59 9.79
C THR A 148 -3.73 -13.05 9.90
N THR A 149 -3.94 -14.35 9.79
CA THR A 149 -5.25 -14.98 10.01
C THR A 149 -5.07 -16.10 11.00
N PHE A 150 -5.91 -16.13 12.03
CA PHE A 150 -5.92 -17.18 13.04
C PHE A 150 -7.27 -17.91 13.10
N GLY A 151 -7.21 -19.14 13.62
CA GLY A 151 -8.39 -19.97 13.86
C GLY A 151 -9.22 -20.23 12.60
N ARG A 152 -10.53 -19.96 12.67
CA ARG A 152 -11.51 -20.24 11.61
C ARG A 152 -11.68 -19.10 10.60
N GLY A 153 -10.66 -18.26 10.43
CA GLY A 153 -10.69 -17.14 9.50
C GLY A 153 -10.89 -15.78 10.18
N THR A 154 -10.35 -15.60 11.39
CA THR A 154 -10.28 -14.26 12.01
C THR A 154 -8.99 -13.60 11.57
N GLY A 155 -9.10 -12.47 10.88
CA GLY A 155 -7.98 -11.61 10.47
C GLY A 155 -7.51 -10.72 11.61
N PHE A 156 -6.21 -10.47 11.65
CA PHE A 156 -5.60 -9.40 12.43
C PHE A 156 -4.65 -8.61 11.55
N GLN A 157 -4.72 -7.30 11.67
CA GLN A 157 -3.83 -6.39 10.98
C GLN A 157 -3.32 -5.34 11.97
N ALA A 158 -2.06 -4.97 11.82
CA ALA A 158 -1.42 -3.91 12.58
C ALA A 158 -0.56 -3.09 11.63
N ILE A 159 -0.48 -1.79 11.86
CA ILE A 159 0.41 -0.91 11.10
C ILE A 159 0.99 0.16 12.01
N LEU A 160 2.29 0.37 11.84
CA LEU A 160 3.06 1.50 12.34
C LEU A 160 3.60 2.23 11.12
N ALA A 161 3.22 3.48 10.90
CA ALA A 161 3.64 4.22 9.72
C ALA A 161 3.86 5.69 10.05
N ASP A 162 4.58 6.37 9.18
CA ASP A 162 4.66 7.82 9.16
C ASP A 162 3.68 8.34 8.11
N ALA A 163 2.86 9.31 8.53
CA ALA A 163 1.93 10.04 7.68
C ALA A 163 2.56 11.36 7.20
N ASP A 164 3.82 11.36 6.76
CA ASP A 164 4.45 12.49 6.06
C ASP A 164 3.75 12.77 4.71
N ASN A 165 2.65 13.50 4.79
CA ASN A 165 1.90 13.95 3.61
C ASN A 165 2.59 15.11 2.87
N GLY A 166 3.67 15.66 3.44
CA GLY A 166 4.48 16.75 2.89
C GLY A 166 5.53 16.27 1.88
N ALA A 167 5.96 15.00 1.98
CA ALA A 167 6.87 14.41 1.02
C ALA A 167 6.29 14.34 -0.40
N VAL A 168 7.15 14.69 -1.37
CA VAL A 168 6.82 14.65 -2.79
C VAL A 168 6.44 13.22 -3.21
N GLY A 169 5.24 13.05 -3.79
CA GLY A 169 4.70 11.76 -4.20
C GLY A 169 3.79 11.08 -3.16
N ASN A 170 3.77 11.57 -1.91
CA ASN A 170 2.94 11.01 -0.86
C ASN A 170 1.48 11.44 -0.96
N SER A 171 1.19 12.64 -1.44
CA SER A 171 -0.18 13.11 -1.65
C SER A 171 -0.32 13.79 -3.03
N TYR A 172 -1.55 14.13 -3.42
CA TYR A 172 -1.82 14.94 -4.62
C TYR A 172 -1.43 16.42 -4.47
N GLY A 173 -0.62 16.77 -3.46
CA GLY A 173 -0.28 18.14 -3.08
C GLY A 173 -1.40 18.81 -2.27
N PRO A 174 -1.07 19.75 -1.37
CA PRO A 174 -2.10 20.46 -0.62
C PRO A 174 -2.92 21.31 -1.60
N ALA A 175 -4.22 21.03 -1.71
CA ALA A 175 -5.15 21.99 -2.30
C ALA A 175 -4.99 23.33 -1.56
N GLN A 176 -5.03 24.46 -2.27
CA GLN A 176 -5.03 25.77 -1.62
C GLN A 176 -6.21 25.85 -0.63
N GLY A 177 -5.90 25.88 0.67
CA GLY A 177 -6.89 25.87 1.75
C GLY A 177 -6.93 24.58 2.58
N TYR A 178 -6.25 23.51 2.15
CA TYR A 178 -5.99 22.36 3.00
C TYR A 178 -4.95 22.75 4.04
N VAL A 179 -5.29 22.60 5.32
CA VAL A 179 -4.28 22.65 6.38
C VAL A 179 -3.38 21.45 6.11
N ALA A 180 -2.13 21.69 5.73
CA ALA A 180 -1.15 20.64 5.64
C ALA A 180 -1.23 19.87 6.97
N PRO A 181 -1.50 18.56 6.94
CA PRO A 181 -1.36 17.78 8.15
C PRO A 181 0.05 17.99 8.71
N PRO A 182 0.23 17.95 10.03
CA PRO A 182 1.52 18.14 10.67
C PRO A 182 2.63 17.37 9.93
N GLU A 183 3.76 18.03 9.72
CA GLU A 183 5.00 17.41 9.24
C GLU A 183 5.46 16.38 10.27
N ASP A 184 5.87 15.19 9.80
CA ASP A 184 6.42 14.07 10.59
C ASP A 184 5.49 13.61 11.74
N ASP A 185 4.57 12.69 11.45
CA ASP A 185 3.66 12.17 12.46
C ASP A 185 3.47 10.67 12.37
N GLU A 186 3.81 9.98 13.47
CA GLU A 186 3.65 8.55 13.55
C GLU A 186 2.19 8.16 13.74
N TYR A 187 1.83 7.07 13.08
CA TYR A 187 0.50 6.52 13.05
C TYR A 187 0.57 5.04 13.47
N PHE A 188 -0.29 4.65 14.41
CA PHE A 188 -0.46 3.28 14.86
C PHE A 188 -1.93 2.87 14.85
N ALA A 189 -2.22 1.78 14.15
CA ALA A 189 -3.57 1.22 14.15
C ALA A 189 -3.60 -0.30 14.14
N LEU A 190 -4.72 -0.82 14.64
CA LEU A 190 -5.02 -2.24 14.72
C LEU A 190 -6.40 -2.52 14.12
N ARG A 191 -6.53 -3.70 13.52
CA ARG A 191 -7.79 -4.26 13.04
C ARG A 191 -7.93 -5.71 13.43
N LEU A 192 -9.14 -6.08 13.82
CA LEU A 192 -9.60 -7.46 13.92
C LEU A 192 -10.82 -7.64 13.01
N ASP A 193 -10.79 -8.66 12.16
CA ASP A 193 -11.90 -8.95 11.26
C ASP A 193 -12.24 -10.43 11.18
N GLY A 194 -13.45 -10.74 10.72
CA GLY A 194 -13.88 -12.12 10.53
C GLY A 194 -15.34 -12.22 10.14
N LYS A 195 -15.88 -13.44 10.18
CA LYS A 195 -17.28 -13.71 9.83
C LYS A 195 -18.16 -13.87 11.07
N LEU A 196 -19.25 -13.11 11.12
CA LEU A 196 -20.28 -13.23 12.14
C LEU A 196 -21.65 -13.31 11.46
N LEU A 197 -22.38 -14.42 11.69
CA LEU A 197 -23.73 -14.64 11.15
C LEU A 197 -23.84 -14.47 9.61
N GLY A 198 -22.77 -14.79 8.88
CA GLY A 198 -22.73 -14.68 7.41
C GLY A 198 -22.35 -13.30 6.89
N ALA A 199 -22.20 -12.30 7.76
CA ALA A 199 -21.60 -11.01 7.44
C ALA A 199 -20.10 -11.01 7.75
N ASP A 200 -19.34 -10.23 6.99
CA ASP A 200 -17.98 -9.86 7.36
C ASP A 200 -18.05 -8.67 8.31
N VAL A 201 -17.29 -8.74 9.40
CA VAL A 201 -17.26 -7.73 10.45
C VAL A 201 -15.81 -7.37 10.73
N GLY A 202 -15.52 -6.08 10.79
CA GLY A 202 -14.24 -5.53 11.22
C GLY A 202 -14.42 -4.59 12.39
N VAL A 203 -13.50 -4.63 13.34
CA VAL A 203 -13.34 -3.64 14.40
C VAL A 203 -11.93 -3.07 14.27
N ASN A 204 -11.86 -1.77 14.18
CA ASN A 204 -10.63 -1.02 13.91
C ASN A 204 -10.39 -0.02 15.03
N TRP A 205 -9.13 0.17 15.38
CA TRP A 205 -8.70 1.13 16.38
C TRP A 205 -7.46 1.87 15.88
N LEU A 206 -7.52 3.19 15.97
CA LEU A 206 -6.44 4.13 15.76
C LEU A 206 -5.98 4.60 17.14
N GLY A 207 -4.77 4.22 17.53
CA GLY A 207 -4.23 4.49 18.85
C GLY A 207 -3.39 5.76 18.92
N ASP A 208 -2.70 6.06 17.84
CA ASP A 208 -1.95 7.29 17.63
C ASP A 208 -2.06 7.62 16.15
N GLY A 209 -2.50 8.82 15.82
CA GLY A 209 -2.56 9.34 14.46
C GLY A 209 -2.12 10.79 14.50
N MET A 210 -2.43 11.56 13.46
CA MET A 210 -2.00 12.96 13.35
C MET A 210 -2.24 13.72 14.67
N ARG A 211 -1.18 14.11 15.38
CA ARG A 211 -1.15 14.81 16.67
C ARG A 211 -1.98 14.11 17.76
N TYR A 212 -1.68 12.85 18.02
CA TYR A 212 -2.31 12.04 19.07
C TYR A 212 -3.78 11.72 18.80
N GLU A 213 -4.16 11.63 17.52
CA GLU A 213 -5.51 11.27 17.14
C GLU A 213 -5.86 9.85 17.63
N LYS A 214 -7.05 9.71 18.19
CA LYS A 214 -7.59 8.41 18.60
C LYS A 214 -8.98 8.25 18.04
N ALA A 215 -9.22 7.11 17.41
CA ALA A 215 -10.49 6.82 16.80
C ALA A 215 -10.74 5.32 16.74
N TYR A 216 -11.99 4.95 16.56
CA TYR A 216 -12.38 3.54 16.38
C TYR A 216 -13.47 3.45 15.34
N SER A 217 -13.50 2.34 14.62
CA SER A 217 -14.57 2.07 13.67
C SER A 217 -15.01 0.62 13.69
N VAL A 218 -16.24 0.40 13.25
CA VAL A 218 -16.80 -0.91 12.97
C VAL A 218 -17.28 -0.92 11.54
N ASP A 219 -16.78 -1.86 10.76
CA ASP A 219 -17.25 -2.11 9.40
C ASP A 219 -18.01 -3.43 9.31
N LEU A 220 -19.05 -3.42 8.49
CA LEU A 220 -19.92 -4.55 8.21
C LEU A 220 -20.01 -4.71 6.70
N GLY A 221 -19.98 -5.95 6.23
CA GLY A 221 -20.23 -6.25 4.84
C GLY A 221 -21.04 -7.52 4.66
N PHE A 222 -22.02 -7.48 3.75
CA PHE A 222 -22.88 -8.62 3.45
C PHE A 222 -23.35 -8.57 1.99
N ASP A 223 -23.71 -9.73 1.46
CA ASP A 223 -24.19 -9.85 0.09
C ASP A 223 -25.72 -9.81 0.05
N ILE A 224 -26.29 -8.81 -0.65
CA ILE A 224 -27.72 -8.72 -0.93
C ILE A 224 -27.92 -8.83 -2.44
N TRP A 225 -28.68 -9.84 -2.86
CA TRP A 225 -29.05 -10.06 -4.28
C TRP A 225 -27.85 -10.08 -5.25
N GLY A 226 -26.74 -10.68 -4.81
CA GLY A 226 -25.51 -10.77 -5.60
C GLY A 226 -24.72 -9.47 -5.66
N ARG A 227 -25.10 -8.44 -4.89
CA ARG A 227 -24.33 -7.22 -4.70
C ARG A 227 -23.75 -7.17 -3.30
N ARG A 228 -22.52 -6.71 -3.21
CA ARG A 228 -21.84 -6.53 -1.94
C ARG A 228 -22.22 -5.17 -1.37
N VAL A 229 -22.85 -5.16 -0.21
CA VAL A 229 -23.12 -3.93 0.55
C VAL A 229 -22.14 -3.88 1.70
N THR A 230 -21.48 -2.74 1.88
CA THR A 230 -20.63 -2.47 3.04
C THR A 230 -21.05 -1.19 3.73
N GLY A 231 -20.93 -1.16 5.04
CA GLY A 231 -21.11 0.03 5.84
C GLY A 231 -20.00 0.13 6.89
N GLU A 232 -19.58 1.35 7.19
CA GLU A 232 -18.62 1.62 8.26
C GLU A 232 -19.15 2.75 9.12
N TRP A 233 -19.11 2.56 10.42
CA TRP A 233 -19.33 3.59 11.42
C TRP A 233 -18.01 3.86 12.11
N ALA A 234 -17.60 5.12 12.19
CA ALA A 234 -16.38 5.55 12.84
C ALA A 234 -16.67 6.65 13.84
N THR A 235 -15.88 6.73 14.89
CA THR A 235 -15.90 7.85 15.82
C THR A 235 -14.49 8.25 16.17
N LEU A 236 -14.31 9.56 16.20
CA LEU A 236 -13.16 10.24 16.74
C LEU A 236 -13.38 10.34 18.25
N ASP A 237 -12.36 10.01 19.03
CA ASP A 237 -12.33 10.17 20.49
C ASP A 237 -11.54 11.44 20.82
N GLN A 238 -10.36 11.55 20.22
CA GLN A 238 -9.46 12.69 20.37
C GLN A 238 -9.04 13.16 18.98
N ASN A 239 -9.20 14.45 18.67
CA ASN A 239 -8.74 15.01 17.40
C ASN A 239 -7.23 15.30 17.38
N ALA A 240 -6.74 15.65 16.19
CA ALA A 240 -5.38 16.14 15.96
C ALA A 240 -5.02 17.47 16.66
N ALA A 241 -5.86 18.06 17.49
CA ALA A 241 -5.50 19.18 18.36
C ALA A 241 -5.33 18.74 19.83
N GLY A 242 -5.41 17.44 20.11
CA GLY A 242 -5.39 16.90 21.46
C GLY A 242 -6.66 17.21 22.26
N MET A 243 -7.75 17.56 21.58
CA MET A 243 -9.03 17.84 22.22
C MET A 243 -9.96 16.63 22.06
N ASP A 244 -10.68 16.30 23.14
CA ASP A 244 -11.76 15.34 23.08
C ASP A 244 -12.84 15.85 22.14
N THR A 245 -13.17 15.05 21.13
CA THR A 245 -14.16 15.39 20.13
C THR A 245 -14.95 14.15 19.78
N ASP A 246 -16.14 13.99 20.36
CA ASP A 246 -17.09 12.90 20.08
C ASP A 246 -17.70 13.03 18.66
N ALA A 247 -16.87 13.12 17.62
CA ALA A 247 -17.31 13.25 16.24
C ALA A 247 -17.56 11.87 15.64
N GLN A 248 -18.70 11.70 14.96
CA GLN A 248 -19.10 10.42 14.38
C GLN A 248 -19.30 10.54 12.87
N ALA A 249 -18.90 9.51 12.14
CA ALA A 249 -19.08 9.40 10.70
C ALA A 249 -19.67 8.04 10.34
N PHE A 250 -20.45 8.01 9.26
CA PHE A 250 -21.02 6.79 8.73
C PHE A 250 -21.02 6.82 7.20
N THR A 251 -20.70 5.69 6.58
CA THR A 251 -20.73 5.54 5.13
C THR A 251 -21.28 4.17 4.72
N VAL A 252 -21.86 4.11 3.52
CA VAL A 252 -22.40 2.90 2.90
C VAL A 252 -21.98 2.87 1.43
N LYS A 253 -21.49 1.72 0.98
CA LYS A 253 -21.14 1.43 -0.42
C LYS A 253 -21.91 0.18 -0.88
N ALA A 254 -22.40 0.15 -2.13
CA ALA A 254 -23.23 -0.93 -2.69
C ALA A 254 -22.98 -1.14 -4.19
#